data_AF-A0A940QK41-F1
#
_entry.id   AF-A0A940QK41-F1
#
_cell.length_a   1.000
_cell.length_b   1.000
_cell.length_c   1.000
_cell.angle_alpha   90.00
_cell.angle_beta   90.00
_cell.angle_gamma   90.00
#
_symmetry.space_group_name_H-M   'P 1'
#
loop_
_entity.id
_entity.type
_entity.pdbx_description
1 polymer ?
#
loop_
_entity_poly.entity_id
_entity_poly.type
_entity_poly.pdbx_seq_one_letter_code
_entity_poly.pdbx_strand_id
1 'polypeptide(L)'
;MKKLNDNSYIVILGWMVSDLELSGDLLLAYAWLYNRFRMNDTDWEFLTYENLSLWFNSDYARAREIVQELEDKELITAQHYYDEATDDNWVTIKINSPHK
;
A
#
# COMPACT_ATOMS: atom_id res chain seq x y z
N MET A 1 12.63 -6.62 22.42
CA MET A 1 11.61 -5.84 21.70
C MET A 1 12.22 -4.51 21.30
N LYS A 2 12.31 -4.22 19.99
CA LYS A 2 12.79 -2.93 19.50
C LYS A 2 11.76 -1.89 19.95
N LYS A 3 12.17 -0.89 20.73
CA LYS A 3 11.33 0.25 21.10
C LYS A 3 10.83 0.86 19.77
N LEU A 4 9.52 0.85 19.53
CA LEU A 4 8.95 1.72 18.51
C LEU A 4 9.36 3.13 18.91
N ASN A 5 10.11 3.83 18.05
CA ASN A 5 10.39 5.23 18.31
C ASN A 5 9.04 5.95 18.31
N ASP A 6 8.77 6.73 19.36
CA ASP A 6 7.48 7.41 19.61
C ASP A 6 7.09 8.46 18.54
N ASN A 7 7.79 8.50 17.40
CA ASN A 7 7.63 9.46 16.30
C ASN A 7 7.50 8.79 14.91
N SER A 8 6.84 7.63 14.81
CA SER A 8 6.48 7.06 13.49
C SER A 8 5.13 7.63 13.04
N TYR A 9 5.15 8.49 12.02
CA TYR A 9 3.96 9.07 11.41
C TYR A 9 3.89 8.70 9.92
N ILE A 10 2.66 8.57 9.41
CA ILE A 10 2.39 8.50 7.97
C ILE A 10 2.12 9.93 7.50
N VAL A 11 2.86 10.39 6.49
CA VAL A 11 2.61 11.72 5.92
C VAL A 11 1.54 11.60 4.85
N ILE A 12 0.42 12.28 5.05
CA ILE A 12 -0.57 12.51 4.01
C ILE A 12 -0.24 13.84 3.35
N LEU A 13 0.04 13.81 2.06
CA LEU A 13 0.33 15.01 1.27
C LEU A 13 -0.99 15.60 0.74
N GLY A 14 -1.07 16.93 0.68
CA GLY A 14 -2.31 17.63 0.27
C GLY A 14 -2.86 17.16 -1.07
N TRP A 15 -1.99 16.90 -2.05
CA TRP A 15 -2.36 16.42 -3.39
C TRP A 15 -3.00 15.03 -3.38
N MET A 16 -2.74 14.19 -2.36
CA MET A 16 -3.42 12.89 -2.23
C MET A 16 -4.92 13.08 -1.97
N VAL A 17 -5.30 14.19 -1.34
CA VAL A 17 -6.69 14.53 -1.03
C VAL A 17 -7.28 15.43 -2.11
N SER A 18 -6.55 16.46 -2.55
CA SER A 18 -7.09 17.45 -3.50
C SER A 18 -7.10 16.96 -4.94
N ASP A 19 -6.05 16.26 -5.37
CA ASP A 19 -5.83 15.96 -6.79
C ASP A 19 -6.24 14.53 -7.10
N LEU A 20 -5.97 13.60 -6.18
CA LEU A 20 -6.38 12.19 -6.30
C LEU A 20 -7.76 11.90 -5.70
N GLU A 21 -8.34 12.86 -4.98
CA GLU A 21 -9.65 12.72 -4.30
C GLU A 21 -9.75 11.46 -3.41
N LEU A 22 -8.63 11.02 -2.83
CA LEU A 22 -8.63 9.84 -1.95
C LEU A 22 -9.21 10.18 -0.58
N SER A 23 -9.93 9.22 0.00
CA SER A 23 -10.49 9.32 1.34
C SER A 23 -10.51 7.96 2.05
N GLY A 24 -10.78 7.97 3.35
CA GLY A 24 -10.91 6.75 4.17
C GLY A 24 -9.72 5.81 4.08
N ASP A 25 -9.99 4.51 4.00
CA ASP A 25 -8.97 3.44 3.95
C ASP A 25 -8.06 3.57 2.74
N LEU A 26 -8.59 4.02 1.60
CA LEU A 26 -7.84 4.14 0.36
C LEU A 26 -6.77 5.24 0.44
N LEU A 27 -7.09 6.37 1.09
CA LEU A 27 -6.13 7.43 1.39
C LEU A 27 -5.01 6.93 2.31
N LEU A 28 -5.38 6.21 3.38
CA LEU A 28 -4.42 5.69 4.35
C LEU A 28 -3.49 4.65 3.71
N ALA A 29 -4.05 3.73 2.92
CA ALA A 29 -3.30 2.71 2.20
C ALA A 29 -2.32 3.32 1.20
N TYR A 30 -2.79 4.27 0.37
CA TYR A 30 -1.94 4.94 -0.60
C TYR A 30 -0.84 5.77 0.08
N ALA A 31 -1.18 6.53 1.13
CA ALA A 31 -0.19 7.29 1.88
C ALA A 31 0.86 6.37 2.50
N TRP A 32 0.45 5.23 3.07
CA TRP A 32 1.38 4.25 3.64
C TRP A 32 2.35 3.71 2.59
N LEU A 33 1.83 3.22 1.45
CA LEU A 33 2.64 2.72 0.34
C LEU A 33 3.57 3.80 -0.20
N TYR A 34 3.07 5.01 -0.45
CA TYR A 34 3.87 6.12 -0.96
C TYR A 34 5.05 6.45 -0.04
N ASN A 35 4.81 6.58 1.27
CA ASN A 35 5.87 6.87 2.23
C ASN A 35 6.91 5.74 2.28
N ARG A 36 6.46 4.48 2.26
CA ARG A 36 7.37 3.33 2.32
C ARG A 36 8.31 3.25 1.12
N PHE A 37 7.77 3.40 -0.09
CA PHE A 37 8.58 3.35 -1.32
C PHE A 37 9.57 4.52 -1.40
N ARG A 38 9.19 5.72 -0.91
CA ARG A 38 10.13 6.86 -0.80
C ARG A 38 11.25 6.61 0.21
N MET A 39 10.97 5.92 1.32
CA MET A 39 11.99 5.63 2.32
C MET A 39 13.01 4.58 1.85
N ASN A 40 12.57 3.63 1.01
CA ASN A 40 13.40 2.51 0.58
C ASN A 40 14.15 2.74 -0.75
N ASP A 41 13.82 3.81 -1.50
CA ASP A 41 14.37 4.08 -2.84
C ASP A 41 14.22 2.88 -3.80
N THR A 42 13.10 2.17 -3.68
CA THR A 42 12.78 0.96 -4.44
C THR A 42 11.64 1.22 -5.40
N ASP A 43 11.77 0.73 -6.63
CA ASP A 43 10.69 0.84 -7.64
C ASP A 43 9.58 -0.20 -7.43
N TRP A 44 9.92 -1.37 -6.90
CA TRP A 44 8.99 -2.47 -6.65
C TRP A 44 9.19 -3.02 -5.24
N GLU A 45 8.10 -3.33 -4.55
CA GLU A 45 8.14 -4.06 -3.29
C GLU A 45 7.24 -5.30 -3.32
N PHE A 46 7.79 -6.40 -2.81
CA PHE A 46 7.06 -7.64 -2.56
C PHE A 46 6.34 -7.57 -1.21
N LEU A 47 5.02 -7.80 -1.21
CA LEU A 47 4.17 -7.72 -0.04
C LEU A 47 3.20 -8.91 0.00
N THR A 48 2.94 -9.45 1.18
CA THR A 48 1.86 -10.43 1.40
C THR A 48 0.57 -9.69 1.76
N TYR A 49 -0.59 -10.29 1.46
CA TYR A 49 -1.86 -9.70 1.88
C TYR A 49 -2.06 -9.70 3.40
N GLU A 50 -1.41 -10.61 4.13
CA GLU A 50 -1.34 -10.56 5.59
C GLU A 50 -0.66 -9.26 6.08
N ASN A 51 0.48 -8.90 5.48
CA ASN A 51 1.15 -7.63 5.82
C ASN A 51 0.28 -6.42 5.45
N LEU A 52 -0.36 -6.45 4.28
CA LEU A 52 -1.24 -5.37 3.83
C LEU A 52 -2.44 -5.20 4.76
N SER A 53 -3.11 -6.27 5.18
CA SER A 53 -4.19 -6.23 6.17
C SER A 53 -3.77 -5.59 7.49
N LEU A 54 -2.58 -5.94 8.00
CA LEU A 54 -2.03 -5.33 9.20
C LEU A 54 -1.76 -3.82 9.03
N TRP A 55 -1.21 -3.43 7.88
CA TRP A 55 -0.84 -2.02 7.63
C TRP A 55 -2.04 -1.14 7.29
N PHE A 56 -3.02 -1.69 6.59
CA PHE A 56 -4.27 -1.00 6.26
C PHE A 56 -5.30 -1.10 7.40
N ASN A 57 -4.99 -1.85 8.46
CA ASN A 57 -5.88 -2.13 9.58
C ASN A 57 -7.25 -2.64 9.08
N SER A 58 -7.21 -3.60 8.17
CA SER A 58 -8.36 -4.19 7.50
C SER A 58 -8.27 -5.72 7.52
N ASP A 59 -9.36 -6.40 7.14
CA ASP A 59 -9.30 -7.84 6.91
C ASP A 59 -8.62 -8.19 5.57
N TYR A 60 -8.41 -9.47 5.32
CA TYR A 60 -7.73 -9.96 4.12
C TYR A 60 -8.48 -9.63 2.83
N ALA A 61 -9.81 -9.74 2.84
CA ALA A 61 -10.63 -9.45 1.67
C ALA A 61 -10.55 -7.95 1.33
N ARG A 62 -10.69 -7.09 2.34
CA ARG A 62 -10.62 -5.64 2.18
C ARG A 62 -9.23 -5.19 1.75
N ALA A 63 -8.15 -5.82 2.22
CA ALA A 63 -6.80 -5.50 1.74
C ALA A 63 -6.63 -5.79 0.24
N ARG A 64 -7.21 -6.89 -0.26
CA ARG A 64 -7.24 -7.19 -1.71
C ARG A 64 -8.05 -6.17 -2.49
N GLU A 65 -9.22 -5.80 -2.00
CA GLU A 65 -10.05 -4.76 -2.61
C GLU A 65 -9.32 -3.41 -2.68
N ILE A 66 -8.66 -2.99 -1.60
CA ILE A 66 -7.89 -1.75 -1.57
C ILE A 66 -6.77 -1.77 -2.63
N VAL A 67 -6.03 -2.87 -2.76
CA VAL A 67 -5.00 -3.00 -3.80
C VAL A 67 -5.62 -2.89 -5.19
N GLN A 68 -6.74 -3.57 -5.44
CA GLN A 68 -7.45 -3.49 -6.71
C GLN A 68 -7.95 -2.07 -6.99
N GLU A 69 -8.56 -1.39 -6.02
CA GLU A 69 -9.03 0.00 -6.16
C GLU A 69 -7.90 0.98 -6.48
N LEU A 70 -6.71 0.79 -5.89
CA LEU A 70 -5.53 1.59 -6.20
C LEU A 70 -4.98 1.30 -7.61
N GLU A 71 -5.03 0.04 -8.04
CA GLU A 71 -4.63 -0.39 -9.38
C GLU A 71 -5.59 0.14 -10.45
N ASP A 72 -6.90 0.06 -10.22
CA ASP A 72 -7.95 0.58 -11.12
C ASP A 72 -7.86 2.10 -11.28
N LYS A 73 -7.38 2.81 -10.26
CA LYS A 73 -7.08 4.26 -10.30
C LYS A 73 -5.73 4.59 -10.92
N GLU A 74 -4.99 3.58 -11.39
CA GLU A 74 -3.64 3.67 -11.95
C GLU A 74 -2.60 4.26 -10.98
N LEU A 75 -2.90 4.32 -9.68
CA LEU A 75 -2.02 4.86 -8.63
C LEU A 75 -0.91 3.90 -8.24
N ILE A 76 -1.13 2.62 -8.52
CA ILE A 76 -0.14 1.57 -8.42
C ILE A 76 -0.16 0.69 -9.67
N THR A 77 0.92 -0.06 -9.87
CA THR A 77 0.91 -1.27 -10.69
C THR A 77 1.14 -2.47 -9.78
N ALA A 78 0.29 -3.48 -9.87
CA ALA A 78 0.37 -4.68 -9.06
C ALA A 78 0.64 -5.93 -9.94
N GLN A 79 1.48 -6.83 -9.45
CA GLN A 79 1.65 -8.17 -10.00
C GLN A 79 1.18 -9.15 -8.93
N HIS A 80 0.04 -9.78 -9.17
CA HIS A 80 -0.59 -10.71 -8.23
C HIS A 80 -0.07 -12.13 -8.46
N TYR A 81 0.21 -12.84 -7.37
CA TYR A 81 0.68 -14.21 -7.39
C TYR A 81 -0.11 -15.05 -6.40
N TYR A 82 -0.26 -16.32 -6.75
CA TYR A 82 -0.91 -17.32 -5.93
C TYR A 82 -0.01 -18.55 -5.85
N ASP A 83 0.19 -19.05 -4.64
CA ASP A 83 0.91 -20.30 -4.39
C ASP A 83 -0.04 -21.38 -3.90
N GLU A 84 -0.32 -22.31 -4.80
CA GLU A 84 -1.15 -23.48 -4.53
C GLU A 84 -0.62 -24.36 -3.39
N ALA A 85 0.69 -24.39 -3.14
CA ALA A 85 1.27 -25.24 -2.12
C ALA A 85 1.09 -24.68 -0.71
N THR A 86 0.99 -23.36 -0.58
CA THR A 86 0.84 -22.65 0.70
C THR A 86 -0.54 -22.03 0.89
N ASP A 87 -1.39 -22.06 -0.14
CA ASP A 87 -2.68 -21.35 -0.20
C ASP A 87 -2.51 -19.86 0.14
N ASP A 88 -1.41 -19.26 -0.31
CA ASP A 88 -1.08 -17.86 -0.01
C ASP A 88 -1.12 -17.00 -1.27
N ASN A 89 -1.48 -15.73 -1.07
CA ASN A 89 -1.45 -14.70 -2.10
C ASN A 89 -0.46 -13.62 -1.71
N TRP A 90 0.40 -13.25 -2.64
CA TRP A 90 1.28 -12.10 -2.51
C TRP A 90 1.22 -11.23 -3.75
N VAL A 91 1.70 -10.01 -3.61
CA VAL A 91 1.66 -9.00 -4.64
C VAL A 91 2.99 -8.24 -4.67
N THR A 92 3.50 -8.02 -5.86
CA THR A 92 4.57 -7.03 -6.05
C THR A 92 3.92 -5.73 -6.49
N ILE A 93 4.13 -4.65 -5.74
CA ILE A 93 3.53 -3.33 -5.99
C ILE A 93 4.61 -2.38 -6.48
N LYS A 94 4.25 -1.48 -7.39
CA LYS A 94 4.98 -0.27 -7.77
C LYS A 94 4.07 0.94 -7.63
N ILE A 95 4.56 2.02 -7.03
CA ILE A 95 3.82 3.29 -6.95
C ILE A 95 3.93 4.06 -8.26
N ASN A 96 2.79 4.41 -8.84
CA ASN A 96 2.67 5.31 -9.97
C ASN A 96 2.30 6.70 -9.43
N SER A 97 3.28 7.40 -8.87
CA SER A 97 3.03 8.76 -8.40
C SER A 97 3.23 9.75 -9.54
N PRO A 98 2.26 10.66 -9.79
CA PRO A 98 2.46 11.81 -10.67
C PRO A 98 3.45 12.84 -10.09
N HIS A 99 3.86 12.69 -8.82
CA HIS A 99 4.68 13.65 -8.07
C HIS A 99 5.90 12.98 -7.40
N LYS A 100 6.73 12.29 -8.20
CA LYS A 100 8.04 11.75 -7.75
C LYS A 100 9.03 12.86 -7.40
#